data_AF-A0A3C1BS39-F1
#
_entry.id   AF-A0A3C1BS39-F1
#
_cell.length_a   1.000
_cell.length_b   1.000
_cell.length_c   1.000
_cell.angle_alpha   90.00
_cell.angle_beta   90.00
_cell.angle_gamma   90.00
#
_symmetry.space_group_name_H-M   'P 1'
#
loop_
_entity.id
_entity.type
_entity.pdbx_description
1 polymer ?
#
loop_
_entity_poly.entity_id
_entity_poly.type
_entity_poly.pdbx_seq_one_letter_code
_entity_poly.pdbx_strand_id
1 'polypeptide(L)' 'MDWYIETEEPFDKAGSYAIQGKGCLMVEKIDGDYDNVVGLPVSRLFQQLMKSGIRPGGLHEF' A
#
# COMPACT_ATOMS: atom_id res chain seq x y z
N MET A 1 -12.55 -12.60 15.87
CA MET A 1 -11.34 -12.42 15.05
C MET A 1 -10.82 -13.72 14.49
N ASP A 2 -11.18 -14.87 15.07
CA ASP A 2 -10.76 -16.21 14.66
C ASP A 2 -10.85 -16.45 13.16
N TRP A 3 -11.96 -16.04 12.53
CA TRP A 3 -12.16 -16.14 11.08
C TRP A 3 -11.04 -15.49 10.25
N TYR A 4 -10.42 -14.40 10.74
CA TYR A 4 -9.36 -13.68 10.03
C TYR A 4 -7.99 -14.28 10.32
N ILE A 5 -7.77 -14.73 11.56
CA ILE A 5 -6.54 -15.43 11.97
C ILE A 5 -6.37 -16.72 11.17
N GLU A 6 -7.45 -17.47 10.94
CA GLU A 6 -7.49 -18.69 10.13
C GLU A 6 -7.12 -18.47 8.67
N THR A 7 -7.09 -17.22 8.18
CA THR A 7 -6.73 -16.91 6.79
C THR A 7 -5.23 -16.88 6.56
N GLU A 8 -4.43 -16.92 7.62
CA GLU A 8 -2.98 -16.75 7.64
C GLU A 8 -2.45 -15.39 7.13
N GLU A 9 -3.32 -14.55 6.54
CA GLU A 9 -3.04 -13.18 6.12
C GLU A 9 -2.43 -12.27 7.20
N PRO A 10 -2.79 -12.33 8.51
CA PRO A 10 -2.23 -11.41 9.49
C PRO A 10 -0.77 -11.68 9.88
N PHE A 11 -0.19 -12.83 9.56
CA PHE A 11 1.09 -13.24 10.15
C PHE A 11 2.33 -12.58 9.53
N ASP A 12 2.25 -12.10 8.29
CA ASP A 12 3.36 -11.45 7.58
C ASP A 12 3.15 -9.93 7.40
N LYS A 13 2.14 -9.35 8.06
CA LYS A 13 1.75 -7.94 7.87
C LYS A 13 2.00 -7.11 9.12
N ALA A 14 2.51 -5.90 8.90
CA ALA A 14 2.60 -4.91 9.96
C ALA A 14 1.20 -4.59 10.50
N GLY A 15 1.02 -4.64 11.83
CA GLY A 15 -0.29 -4.43 12.46
C GLY A 15 -1.29 -5.58 12.26
N SER A 16 -0.84 -6.73 11.73
CA SER A 16 -1.64 -7.94 11.58
C SER A 16 -2.92 -7.76 10.77
N TYR A 17 -2.89 -6.91 9.74
CA TYR A 17 -3.93 -6.86 8.71
C TYR A 17 -3.37 -6.49 7.34
N ALA A 18 -4.02 -6.92 6.26
CA ALA A 18 -3.74 -6.44 4.91
C ALA A 18 -4.94 -5.68 4.34
N ILE A 19 -4.73 -4.41 3.97
CA ILE A 19 -5.77 -3.56 3.33
C ILE A 19 -6.15 -4.06 1.92
N GLN A 20 -5.27 -4.81 1.25
CA GLN A 20 -5.54 -5.42 -0.06
C GLN A 20 -6.22 -6.79 0.05
N GLY A 21 -6.26 -7.36 1.25
CA GLY A 21 -6.78 -8.70 1.51
C GLY A 21 -8.12 -8.66 2.25
N LYS A 22 -8.42 -9.75 2.96
CA LYS A 22 -9.63 -9.88 3.78
C LYS A 22 -9.64 -8.88 4.94
N GLY A 23 -8.48 -8.36 5.32
CA GLY A 23 -8.34 -7.32 6.35
C GLY A 23 -9.03 -6.00 6.00
N CYS A 24 -9.37 -5.75 4.73
CA CYS A 24 -10.10 -4.56 4.32
C CYS A 24 -11.48 -4.44 4.98
N LEU A 25 -12.11 -5.57 5.34
CA LEU A 25 -13.42 -5.61 6.00
C LEU A 25 -13.41 -4.98 7.40
N MET A 26 -12.22 -4.83 8.00
CA MET A 26 -12.04 -4.23 9.31
C MET A 26 -11.74 -2.72 9.25
N VAL A 27 -11.55 -2.16 8.05
CA VAL A 27 -11.14 -0.76 7.86
C VAL A 27 -12.34 0.10 7.52
N GLU A 28 -12.75 0.95 8.46
CA GLU A 28 -13.89 1.86 8.29
C GLU A 28 -13.55 3.05 7.37
N LYS A 29 -12.34 3.61 7.49
CA LYS A 29 -11.88 4.76 6.71
C LYS A 29 -10.36 4.77 6.61
N ILE A 30 -9.86 5.25 5.48
CA ILE A 30 -8.47 5.69 5.31
C ILE A 30 -8.44 7.21 5.22
N ASP A 31 -7.53 7.84 5.95
CA ASP A 31 -7.23 9.27 5.85
C ASP A 31 -5.77 9.44 5.42
N GLY A 32 -5.54 9.78 4.16
CA GLY A 32 -4.22 9.82 3.54
C GLY A 32 -4.13 8.96 2.27
N ASP A 33 -2.91 8.48 1.99
CA ASP A 33 -2.57 7.75 0.75
C ASP A 33 -2.72 6.23 0.94
N TYR A 34 -3.59 5.61 0.14
CA TYR A 34 -3.79 4.17 0.12
C TYR A 34 -2.51 3.40 -0.23
N ASP A 35 -1.73 3.87 -1.22
CA ASP A 35 -0.52 3.19 -1.67
C ASP A 35 0.55 3.20 -0.56
N ASN A 36 0.54 4.23 0.28
CA ASN A 36 1.35 4.27 1.49
C ASN A 36 0.93 3.21 2.51
N VAL A 37 -0.37 2.95 2.67
CA VAL A 37 -0.88 1.88 3.56
C VAL A 37 -0.50 0.50 3.01
N VAL A 38 -0.52 0.32 1.69
CA VAL A 38 -0.04 -0.90 1.02
C VAL A 38 1.47 -1.10 1.25
N GLY A 39 2.24 -0.02 1.30
CA GLY A 39 3.65 -0.04 1.70
C GLY A 39 4.58 0.87 0.91
N LEU A 40 4.09 1.55 -0.15
CA LEU A 40 4.90 2.48 -0.94
C LEU A 40 4.05 3.63 -1.50
N PRO A 41 4.28 4.89 -1.09
CA PRO A 41 3.53 6.03 -1.61
C PRO A 41 3.97 6.39 -3.04
N VAL A 42 3.44 5.70 -4.04
CA VAL A 42 3.91 5.74 -5.45
C VAL A 42 3.90 7.16 -6.01
N SER A 43 2.80 7.90 -5.83
CA SER A 43 2.67 9.28 -6.32
C SER A 43 3.73 10.20 -5.70
N ARG A 44 3.93 10.11 -4.39
CA ARG A 44 4.95 10.89 -3.68
C ARG A 44 6.36 10.50 -4.13
N LEU A 45 6.63 9.19 -4.25
CA LEU A 45 7.91 8.69 -4.73
C LEU A 45 8.21 9.21 -6.13
N PHE A 46 7.25 9.15 -7.06
CA PHE A 46 7.39 9.66 -8.41
C PHE A 46 7.78 11.14 -8.42
N GLN A 47 7.09 11.97 -7.63
CA GLN A 47 7.41 13.39 -7.50
C GLN A 47 8.82 13.63 -6.94
N GLN A 48 9.26 12.81 -5.98
CA GLN A 48 10.63 12.92 -5.42
C GLN A 48 11.68 12.50 -6.44
N LEU A 49 11.47 11.40 -7.17
CA LEU A 49 12.38 10.95 -8.21
C LEU A 49 12.57 12.02 -9.28
N MET A 50 11.47 12.61 -9.78
CA MET A 50 11.52 13.71 -10.74
C MET A 50 12.28 14.93 -10.21
N LYS A 51 12.07 15.32 -8.94
CA LYS A 51 12.82 16.41 -8.29
C LYS A 51 14.31 16.11 -8.16
N SER A 52 14.68 14.84 -7.96
CA SER A 52 16.07 14.37 -7.91
C SER A 52 16.69 14.16 -9.30
N GLY A 53 15.98 14.50 -10.38
CA GLY A 53 16.46 14.31 -11.76
C GLY A 53 16.42 12.86 -12.25
N ILE A 54 15.78 11.96 -11.50
CA ILE A 54 15.62 10.55 -11.87
C ILE A 54 14.28 10.40 -12.58
N ARG A 55 14.30 10.00 -13.85
CA ARG A 55 13.08 9.66 -14.60
C ARG A 55 12.73 8.18 -14.34
N PRO A 56 11.59 7.88 -13.72
CA PRO A 56 11.17 6.50 -13.52
C PRO A 56 10.97 5.82 -14.88
N GLY A 57 11.65 4.68 -15.10
CA GLY A 57 11.50 3.90 -16.34
C GLY A 57 10.09 3.31 -16.43
N GLY A 58 9.47 3.39 -17.61
CA GLY A 58 8.11 2.87 -17.86
C GLY A 58 7.15 3.91 -18.48
N LEU A 59 7.52 5.19 -18.43
CA LEU A 59 6.85 6.27 -19.18
C LEU A 59 7.62 6.53 -20.49
N HIS A 60 7.71 5.52 -21.37
CA HIS A 60 7.98 5.80 -22.77
C HIS A 60 6.65 6.27 -23.37
N GLU A 61 6.57 7.56 -23.67
CA GLU A 61 5.52 8.19 -24.48
C GLU A 61 4.11 8.16 -23.88
N PHE A 62 3.68 9.32 -23.37
CA PHE A 62 2.32 9.79 -23.67
C PHE A 62 2.40 10.59 -24.98
#